data_AF-A0ABD1FCA9-F1
#
_entry.id   AF-A0ABD1FCA9-F1
#
_cell.length_a   1.000
_cell.length_b   1.000
_cell.length_c   1.000
_cell.angle_alpha   90.00
_cell.angle_beta   90.00
_cell.angle_gamma   90.00
#
_symmetry.space_group_name_H-M   'P 1'
#
loop_
_entity.id
_entity.type
_entity.pdbx_description
1 polymer ?
#
loop_
_entity_poly.entity_id
_entity_poly.type
_entity_poly.pdbx_seq_one_letter_code
_entity_poly.pdbx_strand_id
1 'polypeptide(L)'
;MGRRYYCEYCEKTFIDELEARKKHLQSANHMKLRNMHYEQCRDPAILLKEELLKIPCRKYFQNGICLFEGSCKYTHYSAEQLCELRQKVEQMEQKRQKTDSEKMNIPSVDSWLEKYEETVDKINNVVHLLWSYPENLSSRLDLPPSLIKFKPEHFHDDDFEEWGK
;
A
#
# COMPACT_ATOMS: atom_id res chain seq x y z
N MET A 1 7.30 12.79 -35.35
CA MET A 1 6.76 13.49 -34.16
C MET A 1 7.41 12.89 -32.93
N GLY A 2 8.35 13.60 -32.29
CA GLY A 2 9.11 13.06 -31.16
C GLY A 2 8.28 12.95 -29.88
N ARG A 3 8.64 12.00 -29.00
CA ARG A 3 8.07 11.91 -27.65
C ARG A 3 8.37 13.21 -26.89
N ARG A 4 7.40 13.71 -26.13
CA ARG A 4 7.56 14.87 -25.25
C ARG A 4 7.51 14.41 -23.80
N TYR A 5 8.34 15.00 -22.96
CA TYR A 5 8.33 14.77 -21.53
C TYR A 5 7.62 15.92 -20.83
N TYR A 6 6.79 15.59 -19.84
CA TYR A 6 6.13 16.53 -18.96
C TYR A 6 6.64 16.33 -17.54
N CYS A 7 7.04 17.42 -16.88
CA CYS A 7 7.40 17.40 -15.47
C CYS A 7 6.26 18.00 -14.65
N GLU A 8 5.66 17.20 -13.77
CA GLU A 8 4.57 17.61 -12.89
C GLU A 8 5.01 18.67 -11.88
N TYR A 9 6.22 18.56 -11.31
CA TYR A 9 6.72 19.53 -10.33
C TYR A 9 6.98 20.92 -10.92
N CYS A 10 7.38 20.98 -12.19
CA CYS A 10 7.76 22.22 -12.86
C CYS A 10 6.69 22.73 -13.84
N GLU A 11 5.65 21.93 -14.10
CA GLU A 11 4.58 22.16 -15.06
C GLU A 11 5.07 22.51 -16.47
N LYS A 12 6.19 21.89 -16.89
CA LYS A 12 6.85 22.17 -18.18
C LYS A 12 6.83 20.96 -19.09
N THR A 13 6.53 21.19 -20.36
CA THR A 13 6.68 20.19 -21.44
C THR A 13 7.91 20.52 -22.29
N PHE A 14 8.71 19.50 -22.61
CA PHE A 14 9.84 19.65 -23.54
C PHE A 14 10.07 18.36 -24.34
N ILE A 15 10.98 18.41 -25.32
CA ILE A 15 11.31 17.25 -26.16
C ILE A 15 12.00 16.20 -25.28
N ASP A 16 11.58 14.94 -25.40
CA ASP A 16 12.09 13.87 -24.56
C ASP A 16 13.47 13.36 -25.00
N GLU A 17 14.50 14.11 -24.62
CA GLU A 17 15.90 13.73 -24.76
C GLU A 17 16.49 13.36 -23.39
N LEU A 18 17.21 12.24 -23.32
CA LEU A 18 17.73 11.70 -22.05
C LEU A 18 18.63 12.71 -21.31
N GLU A 19 19.51 13.40 -22.02
CA GLU A 19 20.39 14.41 -21.42
C GLU A 19 19.62 15.63 -20.93
N ALA A 20 18.67 16.13 -21.73
CA ALA A 20 17.83 17.27 -21.36
C ALA A 20 16.98 16.94 -20.14
N ARG A 21 16.40 15.73 -20.09
CA ARG A 21 15.64 15.24 -18.94
C ARG A 21 16.51 15.14 -17.69
N LYS A 22 17.71 14.56 -17.79
CA LYS A 22 18.63 14.45 -16.65
C LYS A 22 19.05 15.83 -16.13
N LYS A 23 19.40 16.76 -17.01
CA LYS A 23 19.71 18.16 -16.66
C LYS A 23 18.52 18.85 -16.00
N HIS A 24 17.30 18.63 -16.49
CA HIS A 24 16.09 19.16 -15.89
C HIS A 24 15.87 18.65 -14.46
N LEU A 25 15.96 17.33 -14.24
CA LEU A 25 15.77 16.71 -12.92
C LEU A 25 16.84 17.13 -11.91
N GLN A 26 18.07 17.38 -12.37
CA GLN A 26 19.18 17.87 -11.55
C GLN A 26 19.20 19.40 -11.38
N SER A 27 18.27 20.11 -12.03
CA SER A 27 18.22 21.57 -11.92
C SER A 27 17.79 21.99 -10.52
N ALA A 28 18.41 23.05 -9.99
CA ALA A 28 18.11 23.57 -8.66
C ALA A 28 16.63 23.93 -8.49
N ASN A 29 15.98 24.45 -9.55
CA ASN A 29 14.57 24.79 -9.53
C ASN A 29 13.68 23.54 -9.39
N HIS A 30 13.96 22.47 -10.15
CA HIS A 30 13.23 21.22 -10.02
C HIS A 30 13.41 20.64 -8.61
N MET A 31 14.64 20.59 -8.10
CA MET A 31 14.90 20.10 -6.74
C MET A 31 14.17 20.92 -5.68
N LYS A 32 14.14 22.26 -5.81
CA LYS A 32 13.39 23.15 -4.89
C LYS A 32 11.90 22.83 -4.92
N LEU A 33 11.27 22.81 -6.10
CA LEU A 33 9.84 22.56 -6.25
C LEU A 33 9.46 21.14 -5.77
N ARG A 34 10.29 20.16 -6.09
CA ARG A 34 10.13 18.78 -5.61
C ARG A 34 10.17 18.73 -4.08
N ASN A 35 11.16 19.36 -3.45
CA ASN A 35 11.26 19.37 -1.98
C ASN A 35 10.04 20.06 -1.35
N MET A 36 9.63 21.22 -1.87
CA MET A 36 8.45 21.94 -1.40
C MET A 36 7.17 21.11 -1.50
N HIS A 37 7.01 20.32 -2.58
CA HIS A 37 5.89 19.39 -2.71
C HIS A 37 5.90 18.33 -1.60
N TYR A 38 7.06 17.69 -1.33
CA TYR A 38 7.15 16.69 -0.27
C TYR A 38 7.02 17.27 1.15
N GLU A 39 7.39 18.54 1.35
CA GLU A 39 7.17 19.23 2.62
C GLU A 39 5.67 19.36 2.96
N GLN A 40 4.80 19.53 1.95
CA GLN A 40 3.34 19.60 2.15
C GLN A 40 2.72 18.27 2.56
N CYS A 41 3.27 17.15 2.07
CA CYS A 41 2.79 15.80 2.38
C CYS A 41 3.54 15.16 3.55
N ARG A 42 4.32 15.94 4.30
CA ARG A 42 5.14 15.42 5.38
C ARG A 42 4.29 15.00 6.57
N ASP A 43 4.68 13.88 7.21
CA ASP A 43 4.03 13.43 8.43
C ASP A 43 4.15 14.52 9.53
N PRO A 44 3.03 15.03 10.05
CA PRO A 44 3.04 16.06 11.08
C PRO A 44 3.77 15.63 12.35
N ALA A 45 3.80 14.33 12.67
CA ALA A 45 4.51 13.83 13.85
C ALA A 45 6.03 13.96 13.70
N ILE A 46 6.55 13.68 12.50
CA ILE A 46 7.97 13.82 12.17
C ILE A 46 8.32 15.31 12.11
N LEU A 47 7.49 16.12 11.44
CA LEU A 47 7.66 17.56 11.34
C LEU A 47 7.78 18.20 12.73
N LEU A 48 6.86 17.88 13.64
CA LEU A 48 6.86 18.43 15.00
C LEU A 48 8.17 18.10 15.75
N LYS A 49 8.64 16.86 15.67
CA LYS A 49 9.89 16.44 16.33
C LYS A 49 11.09 17.22 15.82
N GLU A 50 11.17 17.43 14.51
CA GLU A 50 12.27 18.18 13.91
C GLU A 50 12.21 19.66 14.25
N GLU A 51 11.04 20.29 14.15
CA GLU A 51 10.88 21.72 14.42
C GLU A 51 11.12 22.07 15.89
N LEU A 52 10.77 21.17 16.84
CA LEU A 52 11.05 21.36 18.26
C LEU A 52 12.55 21.33 18.60
N LEU A 53 13.37 20.65 17.79
CA LEU A 53 14.82 20.61 17.96
C LEU A 53 15.51 21.85 17.38
N LYS A 54 14.81 22.60 16.51
CA LYS A 54 15.35 23.79 15.86
C LYS A 54 15.16 25.01 16.76
N ILE A 55 16.16 25.89 16.73
CA ILE A 55 16.08 27.21 17.38
C ILE A 55 15.24 28.15 16.48
N PRO A 56 14.43 29.07 17.04
CA PRO A 56 13.66 30.03 16.25
C PRO A 56 14.49 30.92 15.33
N CYS A 57 14.03 31.12 14.09
CA CYS A 57 14.72 31.92 13.09
C CYS A 57 14.57 33.41 13.35
N ARG A 58 15.61 34.06 13.89
CA ARG A 58 15.58 35.50 14.19
C ARG A 58 15.18 36.36 12.98
N LYS A 59 15.73 36.07 11.80
CA LYS A 59 15.44 36.84 10.57
C LYS A 59 13.98 36.76 10.16
N TYR A 60 13.39 35.57 10.24
CA TYR A 60 11.98 35.35 9.90
C TYR A 60 11.08 36.08 10.89
N PHE A 61 11.32 35.96 12.20
CA PHE A 61 10.50 36.62 13.21
C PHE A 61 10.66 38.14 13.26
N GLN A 62 11.79 38.69 12.80
CA GLN A 62 12.01 40.13 12.74
C GLN A 62 11.45 40.77 11.47
N ASN A 63 11.68 40.14 10.31
CA ASN A 63 11.41 40.76 9.01
C ASN A 63 10.22 40.12 8.28
N GLY A 64 9.67 39.02 8.81
CA GLY A 64 8.64 38.20 8.15
C GLY A 64 9.15 37.38 6.96
N ILE A 65 10.42 37.54 6.55
CA ILE A 65 10.98 36.94 5.34
C ILE A 65 12.31 36.26 5.67
N CYS A 66 12.43 35.00 5.24
CA CYS A 66 13.67 34.24 5.31
C CYS A 66 14.08 33.79 3.91
N LEU A 67 15.30 34.17 3.47
CA LEU A 67 15.84 33.80 2.16
C LEU A 67 16.01 32.29 1.96
N PHE A 68 16.03 31.51 3.05
CA PHE A 68 16.18 30.07 3.01
C PHE A 68 14.83 29.32 2.95
N GLU A 69 13.70 30.01 3.17
CA GLU A 69 12.34 29.41 3.11
C GLU A 69 12.27 28.02 3.78
N GLY A 70 11.92 26.96 3.05
CA GLY A 70 11.85 25.57 3.55
C GLY A 70 13.20 24.90 3.84
N SER A 71 14.30 25.44 3.31
CA SER A 71 15.66 24.94 3.58
C SER A 71 16.31 25.56 4.84
N CYS A 72 15.57 26.35 5.61
CA CYS A 72 16.10 27.01 6.79
C CYS A 72 16.46 26.01 7.91
N LYS A 73 17.66 26.17 8.48
CA LYS A 73 18.12 25.37 9.63
C LYS A 73 17.36 25.71 10.93
N TYR A 74 16.69 26.86 10.96
CA TYR A 74 15.96 27.38 12.11
C TYR A 74 14.46 27.20 11.91
N THR A 75 13.70 27.10 13.00
CA THR A 75 12.25 26.97 12.90
C THR A 75 11.60 28.31 12.56
N HIS A 76 10.63 28.27 11.65
CA HIS A 76 9.76 29.40 11.33
C HIS A 76 8.41 29.32 12.07
N TYR A 77 8.20 28.28 12.89
CA TYR A 77 6.98 28.11 13.66
C TYR A 77 7.04 28.90 14.96
N SER A 78 5.97 29.65 15.25
CA SER A 78 5.79 30.25 16.58
C SER A 78 5.49 29.18 17.63
N ALA A 79 5.63 29.54 18.90
CA ALA A 79 5.29 28.63 20.00
C ALA A 79 3.82 28.16 19.95
N GLU A 80 2.91 29.06 19.54
CA GLU A 80 1.49 28.74 19.34
C GLU A 80 1.30 27.75 18.21
N GLN A 81 1.95 27.97 17.06
CA GLN A 81 1.85 27.06 15.91
C GLN A 81 2.43 25.67 16.22
N LEU A 82 3.50 25.59 17.01
CA LEU A 82 4.03 24.30 17.49
C LEU A 82 3.06 23.60 18.46
N CYS A 83 2.34 24.36 19.27
CA CYS A 83 1.30 23.83 20.16
C CYS A 83 0.12 23.27 19.34
N GLU A 84 -0.36 24.01 18.34
CA GLU A 84 -1.40 23.54 17.42
C GLU A 84 -0.97 22.28 16.66
N LEU A 85 0.28 22.25 16.18
CA LEU A 85 0.82 21.09 15.48
C LEU A 85 0.87 19.87 16.41
N ARG A 86 1.27 20.05 17.68
CA ARG A 86 1.21 18.99 18.70
C ARG A 86 -0.19 18.44 18.89
N GLN A 87 -1.18 19.32 19.04
CA GLN A 87 -2.58 18.89 19.20
C GLN A 87 -3.07 18.10 17.97
N LYS A 88 -2.71 18.54 16.75
CA LYS A 88 -3.05 17.81 15.52
C LYS A 88 -2.45 16.41 15.49
N VAL A 89 -1.18 16.28 15.87
CA VAL A 89 -0.49 14.97 15.95
C VAL A 89 -1.19 14.05 16.94
N GLU A 90 -1.50 14.55 18.14
CA GLU A 90 -2.18 13.77 19.18
C GLU A 90 -3.57 13.30 18.71
N GLN A 91 -4.35 14.18 18.07
CA GLN A 91 -5.65 13.81 17.51
C GLN A 91 -5.54 12.74 16.42
N MET A 92 -4.51 12.79 15.57
CA MET A 92 -4.26 11.77 14.56
C MET A 92 -3.89 10.43 15.18
N GLU A 93 -3.03 10.43 16.21
CA GLU A 93 -2.65 9.21 16.94
C GLU A 93 -3.85 8.58 17.65
N GLN A 94 -4.69 9.38 18.31
CA GLN A 94 -5.92 8.90 18.94
C GLN A 94 -6.89 8.29 17.91
N LYS A 95 -7.05 8.92 16.73
CA LYS A 95 -7.86 8.36 15.63
C LYS A 95 -7.29 7.03 15.15
N ARG A 96 -5.97 6.95 14.97
CA ARG A 96 -5.29 5.73 14.54
C ARG A 96 -5.45 4.60 15.57
N GLN A 97 -5.27 4.91 16.86
CA GLN A 97 -5.47 3.94 17.95
C GLN A 97 -6.92 3.43 17.99
N LYS A 98 -7.91 4.32 17.81
CA LYS A 98 -9.33 3.92 17.70
C LYS A 98 -9.55 2.99 16.52
N THR A 99 -9.06 3.34 15.33
CA THR A 99 -9.19 2.47 14.15
C THR A 99 -8.46 1.14 14.31
N ASP A 100 -7.31 1.12 14.99
CA ASP A 100 -6.56 -0.12 15.22
C ASP A 100 -7.27 -1.00 16.26
N SER A 101 -7.88 -0.40 17.28
CA SER A 101 -8.75 -1.07 18.25
C SER A 101 -9.99 -1.67 17.59
N GLU A 102 -10.60 -0.94 16.66
CA GLU A 102 -11.75 -1.42 15.87
C GLU A 102 -11.36 -2.55 14.90
N LYS A 103 -10.19 -2.44 14.27
CA LYS A 103 -9.65 -3.48 13.35
C LYS A 103 -9.19 -4.74 14.07
N MET A 104 -8.86 -4.68 15.36
CA MET A 104 -8.45 -5.86 16.14
C MET A 104 -9.59 -6.85 16.41
N ASN A 105 -10.84 -6.53 16.06
CA ASN A 105 -11.95 -7.47 16.15
C ASN A 105 -12.04 -8.36 14.90
N ILE A 106 -10.94 -9.03 14.56
CA ILE A 106 -10.93 -10.10 13.56
C ILE A 106 -11.34 -11.37 14.30
N PRO A 107 -12.47 -12.01 13.97
CA PRO A 107 -12.88 -13.26 14.60
C PRO A 107 -11.78 -14.32 14.42
N SER A 108 -11.52 -15.13 15.46
CA SER A 108 -10.55 -16.23 15.36
C SER A 108 -10.95 -17.17 14.21
N VAL A 109 -9.96 -17.81 13.58
CA VAL A 109 -10.19 -18.84 12.56
C VAL A 109 -11.17 -19.90 13.08
N ASP A 110 -11.09 -20.25 14.36
CA ASP A 110 -11.99 -21.21 15.02
C ASP A 110 -13.45 -20.76 14.99
N SER A 111 -13.72 -19.48 15.26
CA SER A 111 -15.08 -18.92 15.21
C SER A 111 -15.66 -18.83 13.79
N TRP A 112 -14.78 -18.80 12.78
CA TRP A 112 -15.17 -18.91 11.38
C TRP A 112 -15.44 -20.36 11.00
N LEU A 113 -14.63 -21.30 11.48
CA LEU A 113 -14.81 -22.74 11.28
C LEU A 113 -16.15 -23.23 11.88
N GLU A 114 -16.48 -22.82 13.10
CA GLU A 114 -17.78 -23.16 13.71
C GLU A 114 -18.97 -22.67 12.86
N LYS A 115 -18.92 -21.43 12.38
CA LYS A 115 -19.95 -20.90 11.46
C LYS A 115 -19.99 -21.66 10.14
N TYR A 116 -18.82 -22.04 9.61
CA TYR A 116 -18.73 -22.79 8.37
C TYR A 116 -19.35 -24.18 8.55
N GLU A 117 -19.02 -24.90 9.62
CA GLU A 117 -19.59 -26.20 9.96
C GLU A 117 -21.11 -26.11 10.16
N GLU A 118 -21.62 -25.10 10.87
CA GLU A 118 -23.07 -24.86 11.00
C GLU A 118 -23.76 -24.61 9.65
N THR A 119 -23.08 -23.97 8.70
CA THR A 119 -23.62 -23.76 7.35
C THR A 119 -23.52 -25.02 6.50
N VAL A 120 -22.44 -25.78 6.61
CA VAL A 120 -22.24 -27.07 5.96
C VAL A 120 -23.26 -28.08 6.48
N ASP A 121 -23.57 -28.14 7.77
CA ASP A 121 -24.58 -29.05 8.32
C ASP A 121 -26.00 -28.69 7.87
N LYS A 122 -26.29 -27.40 7.65
CA LYS A 122 -27.53 -26.97 6.97
C LYS A 122 -27.55 -27.35 5.49
N ILE A 123 -26.40 -27.30 4.82
CA ILE A 123 -26.22 -27.70 3.42
C ILE A 123 -26.09 -29.22 3.27
N ASN A 124 -25.77 -29.98 4.31
CA ASN A 124 -25.57 -31.43 4.27
C ASN A 124 -26.87 -32.21 4.00
N ASN A 125 -28.04 -31.56 4.11
CA ASN A 125 -29.29 -32.10 3.54
C ASN A 125 -29.38 -31.98 2.00
N VAL A 126 -28.47 -31.22 1.36
CA VAL A 126 -28.33 -31.05 -0.09
C VAL A 126 -26.84 -30.78 -0.44
N VAL A 127 -25.94 -31.75 -0.24
CA VAL A 127 -24.58 -31.65 -0.80
C VAL A 127 -24.66 -31.90 -2.30
N HIS A 128 -24.88 -30.84 -3.07
CA HIS A 128 -24.61 -30.88 -4.50
C HIS A 128 -23.08 -30.83 -4.66
N LEU A 129 -22.44 -32.01 -4.78
CA LEU A 129 -21.12 -32.08 -5.40
C LEU A 129 -21.24 -31.34 -6.74
N LEU A 130 -20.43 -30.30 -6.95
CA LEU A 130 -20.48 -29.43 -8.14
C LEU A 130 -20.35 -30.24 -9.44
N TRP A 131 -19.82 -31.46 -9.34
CA TRP A 131 -19.79 -32.44 -10.40
C TRP A 131 -19.77 -33.85 -9.80
N SER A 132 -20.70 -34.70 -10.23
CA SER A 132 -20.70 -36.14 -9.97
C SER A 132 -20.42 -36.89 -11.28
N TYR A 133 -19.69 -38.00 -11.20
CA TYR A 133 -19.43 -38.82 -12.39
C TYR A 133 -20.75 -39.43 -12.86
N PRO A 134 -21.21 -39.15 -14.09
CA PRO A 134 -22.53 -39.59 -14.51
C PRO A 134 -22.52 -41.10 -14.79
N GLU A 135 -23.50 -41.82 -14.23
CA GLU A 135 -23.53 -43.30 -14.19
C GLU A 135 -23.55 -43.94 -15.59
N ASN A 136 -24.10 -43.25 -16.59
CA ASN A 136 -24.14 -43.68 -17.98
C ASN A 136 -22.75 -43.80 -18.62
N LEU A 137 -21.73 -43.16 -18.06
CA LEU A 137 -20.34 -43.29 -18.50
C LEU A 137 -19.64 -44.46 -17.81
N SER A 138 -20.12 -44.94 -16.66
CA SER A 138 -19.47 -46.05 -15.93
C SER A 138 -19.50 -47.38 -16.70
N SER A 139 -20.49 -47.56 -17.57
CA SER A 139 -20.68 -48.78 -18.36
C SER A 139 -19.98 -48.76 -19.73
N ARG A 140 -19.37 -47.64 -20.11
CA ARG A 140 -18.73 -47.48 -21.43
C ARG A 140 -17.23 -47.74 -21.34
N LEU A 141 -16.74 -48.68 -22.16
CA LEU A 141 -15.31 -49.03 -22.24
C LEU A 141 -14.55 -48.19 -23.28
N ASP A 142 -15.27 -47.47 -24.16
CA ASP A 142 -14.70 -46.71 -25.28
C ASP A 142 -14.53 -45.21 -24.94
N LEU A 143 -14.14 -44.89 -23.70
CA LEU A 143 -13.98 -43.51 -23.26
C LEU A 143 -12.54 -43.03 -23.45
N PRO A 144 -12.34 -41.78 -23.91
CA PRO A 144 -11.01 -41.20 -23.93
C PRO A 144 -10.46 -41.05 -22.50
N PRO A 145 -9.13 -41.08 -22.29
CA PRO A 145 -8.51 -41.06 -20.96
C PRO A 145 -9.01 -39.94 -20.03
N SER A 146 -9.39 -38.79 -20.58
CA SER A 146 -9.90 -37.63 -19.84
C SER A 146 -11.31 -37.82 -19.23
N LEU A 147 -12.08 -38.82 -19.68
CA LEU A 147 -13.46 -39.10 -19.24
C LEU A 147 -13.60 -40.44 -18.50
N ILE A 148 -12.51 -41.18 -18.34
CA ILE A 148 -12.49 -42.44 -17.59
C ILE A 148 -12.48 -42.09 -16.09
N LYS A 149 -13.24 -42.86 -15.31
CA LYS A 149 -13.16 -42.76 -13.84
C LYS A 149 -11.78 -43.23 -13.38
N PHE A 150 -10.97 -42.31 -12.88
CA PHE A 150 -9.66 -42.63 -12.33
C PHE A 150 -9.81 -43.57 -11.13
N LYS A 151 -9.04 -44.65 -11.13
CA LYS A 151 -8.88 -45.58 -10.00
C LYS A 151 -7.45 -45.44 -9.48
N PRO A 152 -7.20 -45.76 -8.19
CA PRO A 152 -5.85 -45.75 -7.62
C PRO A 152 -4.85 -46.59 -8.44
N GLU A 153 -5.34 -47.67 -9.07
CA GLU A 153 -4.57 -48.58 -9.93
C GLU A 153 -4.02 -47.93 -11.21
N HIS A 154 -4.52 -46.76 -11.62
CA HIS A 154 -4.05 -46.05 -12.83
C HIS A 154 -2.85 -45.14 -12.58
N PHE A 155 -2.45 -44.95 -11.31
CA PHE A 155 -1.27 -44.16 -10.96
C PHE A 155 -0.09 -45.12 -10.86
N HIS A 156 0.86 -45.01 -11.79
CA HIS A 156 2.04 -45.87 -11.87
C HIS A 156 3.35 -45.15 -11.51
N ASP A 157 3.31 -43.81 -11.46
CA ASP A 157 4.45 -42.97 -11.10
C ASP A 157 4.15 -42.29 -9.76
N ASP A 158 4.61 -42.91 -8.67
CA ASP A 158 4.57 -42.35 -7.31
C ASP A 158 5.78 -41.43 -7.01
N ASP A 159 6.57 -41.08 -8.02
CA ASP A 159 7.67 -40.11 -7.91
C ASP A 159 7.13 -38.68 -7.94
N PHE A 160 6.48 -38.29 -6.84
CA PHE A 160 6.17 -36.89 -6.58
C PHE A 160 7.45 -36.18 -6.14
N GLU A 161 7.95 -35.28 -6.97
CA GLU A 161 9.11 -34.46 -6.64
C GLU A 161 8.78 -33.58 -5.41
N GLU A 162 9.56 -33.73 -4.33
CA GLU A 162 9.38 -32.92 -3.11
C GLU A 162 9.59 -31.43 -3.43
N TRP A 163 8.50 -30.67 -3.42
CA TRP A 163 8.56 -29.23 -3.63
C TRP A 163 9.22 -28.52 -2.42
N GLY A 164 10.30 -27.78 -2.66
CA GLY A 164 10.86 -26.82 -1.70
C GLY A 164 12.23 -27.16 -1.09
N LYS A 165 13.22 -27.53 -1.91
CA LYS A 165 14.64 -27.44 -1.54
C LYS A 165 15.25 -26.14 -2.03
#